data_AF-A0A409W5M1-F1
#
_entry.id   AF-A0A409W5M1-F1
#
_cell.length_a   1.000
_cell.length_b   1.000
_cell.length_c   1.000
_cell.angle_alpha   90.00
_cell.angle_beta   90.00
_cell.angle_gamma   90.00
#
_symmetry.space_group_name_H-M   'P 1'
#
loop_
_entity.id
_entity.type
_entity.pdbx_description
1 polymer ?
#
loop_
_entity_poly.entity_id
_entity_poly.type
_entity_poly.pdbx_seq_one_letter_code
_entity_poly.pdbx_strand_id
1 'polypeptide(L)'
;MPVEKGNTLIIPAPTGSEKPIRIEWSQSWSSRAENYYSVVAKNESQGNDAVVFFVQSNWYNDGQLSSIGQKVEGGYKVIVGDKFQYGQADGSGKGRFVVYHDKERKPYQHRFVHTTLLSSAGDAAGVLAKAIGGPGANAVDLASRIGGNLFGDYLHTF
;
A
#
# COMPACT_ATOMS: atom_id res chain seq x y z
N MET A 1 0.00 -15.35 -1.24
CA MET A 1 1.34 -15.29 -1.89
C MET A 1 1.73 -13.81 -2.08
N PRO A 2 2.97 -13.41 -2.39
CA PRO A 2 3.24 -12.00 -2.68
C PRO A 2 2.54 -11.59 -3.98
N VAL A 3 2.12 -10.33 -4.06
CA VAL A 3 1.55 -9.78 -5.29
C VAL A 3 2.65 -9.61 -6.36
N GLU A 4 2.33 -9.94 -7.60
CA GLU A 4 3.29 -9.93 -8.72
C GLU A 4 2.73 -9.19 -9.93
N LYS A 5 3.62 -8.84 -10.86
CA LYS A 5 3.25 -8.27 -12.16
C LYS A 5 2.28 -9.21 -12.88
N GLY A 6 1.23 -8.64 -13.48
CA GLY A 6 0.17 -9.39 -14.15
C GLY A 6 -0.93 -9.93 -13.22
N ASN A 7 -0.78 -9.85 -11.90
CA ASN A 7 -1.89 -10.16 -10.98
C ASN A 7 -3.03 -9.17 -11.15
N THR A 8 -4.25 -9.63 -10.92
CA THR A 8 -5.44 -8.79 -11.01
C THR A 8 -5.98 -8.47 -9.62
N LEU A 9 -6.07 -7.18 -9.31
CA LEU A 9 -6.58 -6.67 -8.06
C LEU A 9 -7.96 -6.03 -8.24
N ILE A 10 -8.84 -6.26 -7.27
CA ILE A 10 -10.09 -5.53 -7.12
C ILE A 10 -9.89 -4.50 -6.02
N ILE A 11 -9.78 -3.24 -6.43
CA ILE A 11 -9.61 -2.09 -5.55
C ILE A 11 -11.01 -1.57 -5.20
N PRO A 12 -11.35 -1.37 -3.92
CA PRO A 12 -12.63 -0.78 -3.53
C PRO A 12 -12.86 0.60 -4.17
N ALA A 13 -14.11 0.93 -4.44
CA ALA A 13 -14.47 2.28 -4.86
C ALA A 13 -14.31 3.27 -3.70
N PRO A 14 -13.95 4.55 -3.96
CA PRO A 14 -13.89 5.57 -2.94
C PRO A 14 -15.27 5.79 -2.31
N THR A 15 -15.33 5.69 -0.98
CA THR A 15 -16.55 5.88 -0.18
C THR A 15 -16.63 7.28 0.43
N GLY A 16 -15.51 8.01 0.48
CA GLY A 16 -15.38 9.33 1.10
C GLY A 16 -15.17 9.29 2.62
N SER A 17 -15.19 8.09 3.23
CA SER A 17 -14.95 7.88 4.66
C SER A 17 -13.51 7.46 4.97
N GLU A 18 -12.68 7.30 3.94
CA GLU A 18 -11.29 6.91 4.07
C GLU A 18 -10.49 8.03 4.75
N LYS A 19 -9.71 7.67 5.75
CA LYS A 19 -8.80 8.61 6.41
C LYS A 19 -7.47 8.61 5.67
N PRO A 20 -7.02 9.77 5.14
CA PRO A 20 -5.73 9.83 4.51
C PRO A 20 -4.63 9.66 5.55
N ILE A 21 -3.61 8.89 5.22
CA ILE A 21 -2.36 8.80 5.95
C ILE A 21 -1.35 9.75 5.31
N ARG A 22 -0.67 10.54 6.13
CA ARG A 22 0.37 11.45 5.67
C ARG A 22 1.72 10.74 5.68
N ILE A 23 2.30 10.54 4.50
CA ILE A 23 3.62 9.93 4.33
C ILE A 23 4.64 11.05 4.13
N GLU A 24 5.64 11.10 4.98
CA GLU A 24 6.72 12.09 4.93
C GLU A 24 8.06 11.41 4.62
N TRP A 25 8.83 12.00 3.71
CA TRP A 25 10.15 11.51 3.31
C TRP A 25 11.09 12.65 2.96
N SER A 26 12.38 12.35 2.85
CA SER A 26 13.40 13.30 2.39
C SER A 26 13.84 12.93 0.97
N GLN A 27 13.87 13.92 0.07
CA GLN A 27 14.33 13.78 -1.31
C GLN A 27 15.10 15.04 -1.71
N SER A 28 16.32 14.87 -2.22
CA SER A 28 17.18 15.98 -2.67
C SER A 28 17.34 17.08 -1.60
N TRP A 29 17.63 16.69 -0.36
CA TRP A 29 17.80 17.59 0.79
C TRP A 29 16.55 18.41 1.16
N SER A 30 15.39 18.08 0.58
CA SER A 30 14.11 18.68 0.89
C SER A 30 13.17 17.68 1.56
N SER A 31 12.48 18.12 2.60
CA SER A 31 11.38 17.36 3.19
C SER A 31 10.17 17.41 2.26
N ARG A 32 9.61 16.24 1.95
CA ARG A 32 8.41 16.05 1.14
C ARG A 32 7.38 15.32 1.96
N ALA A 33 6.11 15.65 1.72
CA ALA A 33 5.00 15.00 2.36
C ALA A 33 3.85 14.90 1.38
N GLU A 34 3.13 13.79 1.42
CA GLU A 34 1.92 13.59 0.63
C GLU A 34 0.95 12.69 1.37
N ASN A 35 -0.34 12.91 1.09
CA ASN A 35 -1.43 12.11 1.62
C ASN A 35 -1.72 10.92 0.71
N TYR A 36 -1.93 9.76 1.33
CA TYR A 36 -2.30 8.51 0.69
C TYR A 36 -3.53 7.93 1.38
N TYR A 37 -4.34 7.19 0.65
CA TYR A 37 -5.31 6.28 1.24
C TYR A 37 -4.74 4.87 1.26
N SER A 38 -4.99 4.15 2.35
CA SER A 38 -4.67 2.72 2.47
C SER A 38 -5.98 1.93 2.44
N VAL A 39 -6.17 1.13 1.39
CA VAL A 39 -7.34 0.27 1.23
C VAL A 39 -6.93 -1.19 1.12
N VAL A 40 -7.85 -2.10 1.45
CA VAL A 40 -7.61 -3.53 1.28
C VAL A 40 -8.23 -3.95 -0.05
N ALA A 41 -7.36 -4.22 -1.02
CA ALA A 41 -7.73 -4.79 -2.30
C ALA A 41 -7.78 -6.32 -2.22
N LYS A 42 -8.56 -6.94 -3.12
CA LYS A 42 -8.61 -8.39 -3.26
C LYS A 42 -7.78 -8.82 -4.45
N ASN A 43 -6.84 -9.74 -4.27
CA ASN A 43 -6.09 -10.33 -5.38
C ASN A 43 -6.89 -11.48 -6.01
N GLU A 44 -7.68 -11.15 -7.03
CA GLU A 44 -8.54 -12.10 -7.74
C GLU A 44 -7.71 -13.25 -8.34
N SER A 45 -6.50 -12.97 -8.81
CA SER A 45 -5.58 -13.98 -9.38
C SER A 45 -5.02 -14.95 -8.33
N GLN A 46 -5.07 -14.60 -7.04
CA GLN A 46 -4.57 -15.42 -5.93
C GLN A 46 -5.68 -15.77 -4.94
N GLY A 47 -6.88 -16.11 -5.44
CA GLY A 47 -7.96 -16.62 -4.60
C GLY A 47 -8.61 -15.56 -3.69
N ASN A 48 -8.54 -14.29 -4.09
CA ASN A 48 -9.02 -13.13 -3.33
C ASN A 48 -8.24 -12.86 -2.03
N ASP A 49 -6.94 -13.21 -2.00
CA ASP A 49 -6.03 -12.82 -0.93
C ASP A 49 -6.08 -11.30 -0.70
N ALA A 50 -6.13 -10.88 0.57
CA ALA A 50 -6.15 -9.47 0.95
C ALA A 50 -4.77 -8.83 0.74
N VAL A 51 -4.73 -7.76 -0.06
CA VAL A 51 -3.52 -7.01 -0.38
C VAL A 51 -3.72 -5.55 -0.01
N VAL A 52 -2.77 -4.97 0.71
CA VAL A 52 -2.82 -3.53 0.99
C VAL A 52 -2.46 -2.77 -0.27
N PHE A 53 -3.35 -1.84 -0.62
CA PHE A 53 -3.19 -0.95 -1.77
C PHE A 53 -3.16 0.49 -1.28
N PHE A 54 -2.05 1.16 -1.55
CA PHE A 54 -1.88 2.57 -1.29
C PHE A 54 -2.13 3.37 -2.55
N VAL A 55 -2.85 4.47 -2.42
CA VAL A 55 -3.13 5.37 -3.52
C VAL A 55 -2.99 6.81 -3.07
N GLN A 56 -2.31 7.63 -3.87
CA GLN A 56 -2.21 9.05 -3.58
C GLN A 56 -3.60 9.67 -3.46
N SER A 57 -3.85 10.52 -2.46
CA SER A 57 -5.22 10.99 -2.16
C SER A 57 -5.89 11.68 -3.34
N ASN A 58 -5.15 12.47 -4.13
CA ASN A 58 -5.68 13.13 -5.32
C ASN A 58 -5.98 12.16 -6.49
N TRP A 59 -5.54 10.91 -6.40
CA TRP A 59 -5.73 9.87 -7.43
C TRP A 59 -6.77 8.83 -7.04
N TYR A 60 -7.29 8.87 -5.81
CA TYR A 60 -8.35 7.98 -5.36
C TYR A 60 -9.72 8.54 -5.72
N ASN A 61 -10.01 8.56 -7.02
CA ASN A 61 -11.28 9.01 -7.56
C ASN A 61 -11.65 8.18 -8.80
N ASP A 62 -12.92 8.23 -9.17
CA ASP A 62 -13.48 7.44 -10.27
C ASP A 62 -12.74 7.67 -11.60
N GLY A 63 -12.36 8.90 -11.92
CA GLY A 63 -11.66 9.21 -13.16
C GLY A 63 -10.28 8.55 -13.24
N GLN A 64 -9.50 8.67 -12.17
CA GLN A 64 -8.14 8.10 -12.11
C GLN A 64 -8.17 6.58 -12.03
N LEU A 65 -9.05 5.99 -11.21
CA LEU A 65 -9.18 4.53 -11.10
C LEU A 65 -9.70 3.90 -12.41
N SER A 66 -10.62 4.56 -13.12
CA SER A 66 -11.07 4.11 -14.44
C SER A 66 -9.98 4.17 -15.51
N SER A 67 -8.95 5.01 -15.33
CA SER A 67 -7.83 5.10 -16.28
C SER A 67 -6.82 3.95 -16.15
N ILE A 68 -6.87 3.22 -15.04
CA ILE A 68 -5.97 2.10 -14.74
C ILE A 68 -6.69 0.75 -14.62
N GLY A 69 -8.03 0.74 -14.62
CA GLY A 69 -8.81 -0.47 -14.47
C GLY A 69 -10.23 -0.36 -15.00
N GLN A 70 -10.87 -1.52 -15.09
CA GLN A 70 -12.27 -1.64 -15.46
C GLN A 70 -13.14 -1.49 -14.21
N LYS A 71 -14.17 -0.63 -14.27
CA LYS A 71 -15.16 -0.54 -13.19
C LYS A 71 -15.93 -1.86 -13.08
N VAL A 72 -16.02 -2.39 -11.87
CA VAL A 72 -16.72 -3.63 -11.51
C VAL A 72 -17.62 -3.37 -10.31
N GLU A 73 -18.45 -4.35 -9.96
CA GLU A 73 -19.26 -4.26 -8.75
C GLU A 73 -18.38 -4.06 -7.51
N GLY A 74 -18.64 -3.00 -6.75
CA GLY A 74 -17.90 -2.64 -5.54
C GLY A 74 -16.53 -1.99 -5.76
N GLY A 75 -16.07 -1.76 -6.99
CA GLY A 75 -14.74 -1.18 -7.20
C GLY A 75 -14.19 -1.18 -8.62
N TYR A 76 -12.88 -1.36 -8.72
CA TYR A 76 -12.11 -1.32 -9.96
C TYR A 76 -11.21 -2.54 -10.07
N LYS A 77 -11.32 -3.24 -11.19
CA LYS A 77 -10.47 -4.37 -11.56
C LYS A 77 -9.24 -3.85 -12.31
N VAL A 78 -8.09 -4.02 -11.71
CA VAL A 78 -6.81 -3.47 -12.15
C VAL A 78 -5.79 -4.58 -12.33
N ILE A 79 -5.06 -4.56 -13.44
CA ILE A 79 -3.93 -5.47 -13.66
C ILE A 79 -2.66 -4.79 -13.17
N VAL A 80 -1.95 -5.45 -12.26
CA VAL A 80 -0.67 -4.97 -11.72
C VAL A 80 0.37 -4.94 -12.83
N GLY A 81 1.10 -3.83 -12.91
CA GLY A 81 2.09 -3.56 -13.95
C GLY A 81 2.87 -2.28 -13.66
N ASP A 82 3.45 -1.69 -14.69
CA ASP A 82 4.50 -0.65 -14.56
C ASP A 82 4.01 0.69 -14.03
N LYS A 83 2.68 0.87 -13.94
CA LYS A 83 2.04 2.04 -13.32
C LYS A 83 2.10 2.01 -11.80
N PHE A 84 2.38 0.84 -11.22
CA PHE A 84 2.43 0.62 -9.79
C PHE A 84 3.86 0.43 -9.31
N GLN A 85 4.07 0.74 -8.05
CA GLN A 85 5.23 0.31 -7.30
C GLN A 85 4.80 -0.63 -6.18
N TYR A 86 5.75 -1.32 -5.57
CA TYR A 86 5.47 -2.12 -4.39
C TYR A 86 6.50 -1.85 -3.29
N GLY A 87 6.06 -2.10 -2.07
CA GLY A 87 6.96 -2.30 -0.95
C GLY A 87 6.60 -3.61 -0.26
N GLN A 88 7.40 -3.97 0.73
CA GLN A 88 7.20 -5.17 1.53
C GLN A 88 7.28 -4.84 3.01
N ALA A 89 6.48 -5.57 3.78
CA ALA A 89 6.34 -5.36 5.21
C ALA A 89 7.49 -6.01 5.99
N ASP A 90 8.19 -6.98 5.37
CA ASP A 90 9.46 -7.52 5.82
C ASP A 90 10.44 -7.76 4.65
N GLY A 91 11.71 -8.01 4.98
CA GLY A 91 12.76 -8.31 4.00
C GLY A 91 12.62 -9.67 3.29
N SER A 92 11.65 -10.51 3.69
CA SER A 92 11.37 -11.80 3.05
C SER A 92 10.32 -11.71 1.94
N GLY A 93 9.76 -10.51 1.72
CA GLY A 93 8.69 -10.27 0.76
C GLY A 93 7.28 -10.53 1.31
N LYS A 94 7.14 -10.82 2.61
CA LYS A 94 5.81 -10.91 3.23
C LYS A 94 5.20 -9.53 3.41
N GLY A 95 3.88 -9.50 3.36
CA GLY A 95 3.12 -8.26 3.42
C GLY A 95 3.45 -7.31 2.27
N ARG A 96 3.79 -7.86 1.09
CA ARG A 96 3.96 -7.04 -0.11
C ARG A 96 2.68 -6.26 -0.38
N PHE A 97 2.82 -4.94 -0.50
CA PHE A 97 1.74 -4.01 -0.74
C PHE A 97 1.98 -3.27 -2.05
N VAL A 98 0.91 -2.76 -2.65
CA VAL A 98 0.96 -2.04 -3.92
C VAL A 98 0.79 -0.55 -3.67
N VAL A 99 1.47 0.28 -4.44
CA VAL A 99 1.39 1.74 -4.38
C VAL A 99 1.08 2.28 -5.77
N TYR A 100 -0.01 3.04 -5.89
CA TYR A 100 -0.37 3.84 -7.06
C TYR A 100 -0.20 5.32 -6.77
N HIS A 101 0.84 5.91 -7.36
CA HIS A 101 1.22 7.29 -7.12
C HIS A 101 2.18 7.80 -8.20
N ASP A 102 2.47 9.09 -8.14
CA ASP A 102 3.50 9.71 -8.96
C ASP A 102 4.89 9.15 -8.61
N LYS A 103 5.47 8.39 -9.55
CA LYS A 103 6.76 7.70 -9.40
C LYS A 103 7.97 8.63 -9.36
N GLU A 104 7.81 9.91 -9.71
CA GLU A 104 8.90 10.89 -9.52
C GLU A 104 9.16 11.15 -8.02
N ARG A 105 8.14 10.88 -7.20
CA ARG A 105 8.25 10.85 -5.75
C ARG A 105 8.91 9.55 -5.37
N LYS A 106 10.01 9.64 -4.62
CA LYS A 106 10.77 8.48 -4.17
C LYS A 106 10.62 8.29 -2.66
N PRO A 107 9.41 8.02 -2.13
CA PRO A 107 9.23 7.71 -0.73
C PRO A 107 9.86 6.36 -0.40
N TYR A 108 10.29 6.20 0.84
CA TYR A 108 10.84 4.94 1.33
C TYR A 108 9.71 3.96 1.71
N GLN A 109 9.88 2.68 1.44
CA GLN A 109 8.85 1.66 1.68
C GLN A 109 8.47 1.56 3.17
N HIS A 110 9.45 1.66 4.08
CA HIS A 110 9.19 1.59 5.52
C HIS A 110 8.25 2.69 6.02
N ARG A 111 8.14 3.83 5.33
CA ARG A 111 7.25 4.91 5.74
C ARG A 111 5.78 4.52 5.59
N PHE A 112 5.43 3.76 4.55
CA PHE A 112 4.07 3.25 4.38
C PHE A 112 3.71 2.27 5.50
N VAL A 113 4.57 1.29 5.74
CA VAL A 113 4.35 0.29 6.80
C VAL A 113 4.25 0.97 8.17
N HIS A 114 5.21 1.85 8.49
CA HIS A 114 5.29 2.52 9.79
C HIS A 114 4.08 3.41 10.05
N THR A 115 3.76 4.32 9.11
CA THR A 115 2.63 5.25 9.28
C THR A 115 1.31 4.49 9.35
N THR A 116 1.12 3.46 8.53
CA THR A 116 -0.12 2.67 8.56
C THR A 116 -0.28 1.90 9.87
N LEU A 117 0.76 1.23 10.36
CA LEU A 117 0.71 0.53 11.64
C LEU A 117 0.45 1.49 12.81
N LEU A 118 1.12 2.66 12.85
CA LEU A 118 0.91 3.66 13.91
C LEU A 118 -0.46 4.31 13.84
N SER A 119 -1.02 4.52 12.64
CA SER A 119 -2.35 5.11 12.49
C SER A 119 -3.44 4.27 13.16
N SER A 120 -3.17 2.97 13.42
CA SER A 120 -3.94 2.04 14.26
C SER A 120 -5.44 1.92 13.94
N ALA A 121 -5.91 2.48 12.82
CA ALA A 121 -7.32 2.66 12.51
C ALA A 121 -7.61 2.23 11.06
N GLY A 122 -7.63 0.93 10.81
CA GLY A 122 -8.15 0.41 9.54
C GLY A 122 -7.71 -1.01 9.20
N ASP A 123 -8.45 -1.64 8.28
CA ASP A 123 -8.20 -3.01 7.83
C ASP A 123 -6.79 -3.19 7.25
N ALA A 124 -6.24 -2.16 6.61
CA ALA A 124 -4.87 -2.18 6.09
C ALA A 124 -3.82 -2.40 7.19
N ALA A 125 -3.96 -1.76 8.36
CA ALA A 125 -3.07 -1.97 9.49
C ALA A 125 -3.17 -3.41 10.01
N GLY A 126 -4.39 -3.97 10.08
CA GLY A 126 -4.60 -5.37 10.45
C GLY A 126 -3.95 -6.37 9.48
N VAL A 127 -4.06 -6.12 8.16
CA VAL A 127 -3.43 -6.96 7.13
C VAL A 127 -1.90 -6.91 7.26
N LEU A 128 -1.30 -5.72 7.39
CA LEU A 128 0.16 -5.60 7.57
C LEU A 128 0.62 -6.21 8.89
N ALA A 129 -0.09 -5.98 9.99
CA ALA A 129 0.25 -6.52 11.30
C ALA A 129 0.25 -8.05 11.29
N LYS A 130 -0.80 -8.65 10.70
CA LYS A 130 -0.89 -10.11 10.52
C LYS A 130 0.23 -10.65 9.63
N ALA A 131 0.59 -9.93 8.57
CA ALA A 131 1.61 -10.37 7.63
C ALA A 131 3.02 -10.42 8.26
N ILE A 132 3.35 -9.46 9.14
CA ILE A 132 4.68 -9.39 9.76
C ILE A 132 4.73 -10.16 11.09
N GLY A 133 3.75 -9.99 11.97
CA GLY A 133 3.78 -10.51 13.34
C GLY A 133 2.94 -11.77 13.59
N GLY A 134 2.12 -12.19 12.62
CA GLY A 134 1.18 -13.31 12.80
C GLY A 134 -0.08 -12.93 13.59
N PRO A 135 -0.95 -13.93 13.89
CA PRO A 135 -2.19 -13.70 14.64
C PRO A 135 -1.92 -13.10 16.03
N GLY A 136 -2.58 -11.99 16.37
CA GLY A 136 -2.49 -11.35 17.69
C GLY A 136 -1.35 -10.33 17.86
N ALA A 137 -0.60 -10.01 16.79
CA ALA A 137 0.47 -9.03 16.86
C ALA A 137 -0.04 -7.60 17.14
N ASN A 138 0.65 -6.89 18.04
CA ASN A 138 0.39 -5.48 18.33
C ASN A 138 1.04 -4.58 17.26
N ALA A 139 0.25 -3.72 16.62
CA ALA A 139 0.70 -2.86 15.53
C ALA A 139 1.75 -1.81 15.96
N VAL A 140 1.65 -1.29 17.19
CA VAL A 140 2.59 -0.29 17.73
C VAL A 140 3.94 -0.93 18.01
N ASP A 141 3.95 -2.10 18.65
CA ASP A 141 5.18 -2.86 18.88
C ASP A 141 5.85 -3.21 17.55
N LEU A 142 5.06 -3.63 16.57
CA LEU A 142 5.56 -3.97 15.25
C LEU A 142 6.14 -2.78 14.50
N ALA A 143 5.49 -1.62 14.56
CA ALA A 143 5.98 -0.37 14.01
C ALA A 143 7.37 -0.03 14.55
N SER A 144 7.59 -0.22 15.86
CA SER A 144 8.90 0.00 16.49
C SER A 144 9.99 -0.99 16.05
N ARG A 145 9.59 -2.14 15.50
CA ARG A 145 10.46 -3.26 15.12
C ARG A 145 10.72 -3.38 13.63
N ILE A 146 10.12 -2.51 12.79
CA ILE A 146 10.44 -2.46 11.36
C ILE A 146 11.97 -2.34 11.25
N GLY A 147 12.63 -3.40 10.77
CA GLY A 147 14.08 -3.56 10.91
C GLY A 147 14.88 -2.75 9.89
N GLY A 148 16.19 -2.65 10.13
CA GLY A 148 17.14 -1.92 9.27
C GLY A 148 17.08 -2.27 7.78
N ASN A 149 16.72 -3.51 7.44
CA ASN A 149 16.63 -3.98 6.05
C ASN A 149 15.46 -3.37 5.25
N LEU A 150 14.54 -2.64 5.88
CA LEU A 150 13.51 -1.83 5.19
C LEU A 150 13.80 -0.33 5.28
N PHE A 151 14.64 0.06 6.24
CA PHE A 151 15.02 1.45 6.46
C PHE A 151 15.98 1.91 5.37
N GLY A 152 15.60 2.99 4.69
CA GLY A 152 16.37 3.54 3.57
C GLY A 152 16.04 2.93 2.20
N ASP A 153 15.22 1.87 2.15
CA ASP A 153 14.80 1.30 0.88
C ASP A 153 13.64 2.07 0.25
N TYR A 154 13.77 2.36 -1.03
CA TYR A 154 12.70 2.93 -1.85
C TYR A 154 11.64 1.90 -2.19
N LEU A 155 10.49 2.36 -2.66
CA LEU A 155 9.53 1.49 -3.34
C LEU A 155 10.17 0.89 -4.61
N HIS A 156 9.84 -0.37 -4.87
CA HIS A 156 10.31 -1.14 -6.02
C HIS A 156 9.31 -1.06 -7.19
N THR A 157 9.77 -1.29 -8.41
CA THR A 157 8.90 -1.41 -9.60
C THR A 157 8.61 -2.88 -9.88
N PHE A 158 7.40 -3.16 -10.39
CA PHE A 158 6.98 -4.50 -10.83
C PHE A 158 7.67 -4.98 -12.11
#